data_AF-A0A7R8CTD6-F1
#
_entry.id   AF-A0A7R8CTD6-F1
#
_cell.length_a   1.000
_cell.length_b   1.000
_cell.length_c   1.000
_cell.angle_alpha   90.00
_cell.angle_beta   90.00
_cell.angle_gamma   90.00
#
_symmetry.space_group_name_H-M   'P 1'
#
loop_
_entity.id
_entity.type
_entity.pdbx_description
1 polymer ?
#
loop_
_entity_poly.entity_id
_entity_poly.type
_entity_poly.pdbx_seq_one_letter_code
_entity_poly.pdbx_strand_id
1 'polypeptide(L)'
;MEQILENLLVPDKATQELCNALATSSNPQVRQYSAVLLKRKLSSSNFPDVIKNGLLETLSKESERSVAKSIAILIAMGTKKGPWPELNAFIETGLSGDGIGQTLWLISVLSEVAPEFIPVANLVPKMKESLSNPENGFYSIKTLTNVLPSASEERRASRRSA
;
A
#
# COMPACT_ATOMS: atom_id res chain seq x y z
N MET A 1 36.02 -7.01 4.13
CA MET A 1 34.82 -6.36 4.73
C MET A 1 33.96 -5.64 3.70
N GLU A 2 34.51 -5.24 2.54
CA GLU A 2 33.72 -4.56 1.48
C GLU A 2 32.85 -5.50 0.63
N GLN A 3 33.15 -6.81 0.54
CA GLN A 3 32.34 -7.77 -0.23
C GLN A 3 30.93 -8.05 0.36
N ILE A 4 30.66 -7.64 1.61
CA ILE A 4 29.36 -7.85 2.28
C ILE A 4 28.37 -6.73 1.92
N LEU A 5 28.88 -5.57 1.48
CA LEU A 5 28.07 -4.40 1.13
C LEU A 5 27.49 -4.48 -0.29
N GLU A 6 28.01 -5.39 -1.13
CA GLU A 6 27.61 -5.51 -2.55
C GLU A 6 26.48 -6.51 -2.81
N ASN A 7 26.01 -7.25 -1.80
CA ASN A 7 24.79 -8.07 -1.89
C ASN A 7 23.49 -7.22 -1.85
N LEU A 8 23.59 -5.91 -2.05
CA LEU A 8 22.52 -4.94 -1.79
C LEU A 8 21.53 -4.71 -2.96
N LEU A 9 21.62 -5.47 -4.06
CA LEU A 9 20.81 -5.19 -5.26
C LEU A 9 20.03 -6.38 -5.82
N VAL A 10 20.11 -7.57 -5.21
CA VAL A 10 19.31 -8.73 -5.60
C VAL A 10 18.50 -9.19 -4.40
N PRO A 11 17.16 -9.33 -4.50
CA PRO A 11 16.38 -9.95 -3.44
C PRO A 11 16.99 -11.32 -3.13
N ASP A 12 17.34 -11.58 -1.87
CA ASP A 12 17.88 -12.88 -1.49
C ASP A 12 16.95 -14.01 -1.97
N LYS A 13 17.50 -15.20 -2.21
CA LYS A 13 16.75 -16.33 -2.78
C LYS A 13 15.40 -16.58 -2.08
N ALA A 14 15.35 -16.45 -0.75
CA ALA A 14 14.11 -16.64 0.00
C ALA A 14 13.09 -15.54 -0.27
N THR A 15 13.53 -14.28 -0.44
CA THR A 15 12.64 -13.18 -0.88
C THR A 15 12.05 -13.47 -2.27
N GLN A 16 12.85 -13.98 -3.21
CA GLN A 16 12.35 -14.36 -4.54
C GLN A 16 11.33 -15.50 -4.48
N GLU A 17 11.61 -16.54 -3.70
CA GLU A 17 10.71 -17.67 -3.50
C GLU A 17 9.37 -17.23 -2.88
N LEU A 18 9.41 -16.31 -1.90
CA LEU A 18 8.21 -15.76 -1.29
C LEU A 18 7.42 -14.87 -2.26
N CYS A 19 8.07 -14.05 -3.07
CA CYS A 19 7.42 -13.27 -4.13
C CYS A 19 6.75 -14.20 -5.15
N ASN A 20 7.42 -15.27 -5.57
CA ASN A 20 6.86 -16.25 -6.48
C ASN A 20 5.66 -16.99 -5.86
N ALA A 21 5.77 -17.43 -4.60
CA ALA A 21 4.69 -18.09 -3.88
C ALA A 21 3.48 -17.16 -3.71
N LEU A 22 3.71 -15.88 -3.41
CA LEU A 22 2.69 -14.85 -3.33
C LEU A 22 1.95 -14.65 -4.66
N ALA A 23 2.65 -14.69 -5.79
CA ALA A 23 2.06 -14.42 -7.10
C ALA A 23 1.39 -15.65 -7.75
N THR A 24 1.89 -16.86 -7.50
CA THR A 24 1.56 -18.04 -8.33
C THR A 24 0.91 -19.20 -7.58
N SER A 25 0.97 -19.23 -6.24
CA SER A 25 0.42 -20.36 -5.49
C SER A 25 -1.10 -20.44 -5.68
N SER A 26 -1.61 -21.64 -5.99
CA SER A 26 -3.05 -21.90 -6.05
C SER A 26 -3.73 -21.82 -4.69
N ASN A 27 -2.98 -21.93 -3.60
CA ASN A 27 -3.49 -21.93 -2.23
C ASN A 27 -3.50 -20.49 -1.66
N PRO A 28 -4.68 -19.89 -1.37
CA PRO A 28 -4.78 -18.54 -0.82
C PRO A 28 -4.02 -18.34 0.49
N GLN A 29 -4.01 -19.34 1.36
CA GLN A 29 -3.31 -19.28 2.64
C GLN A 29 -1.79 -19.21 2.45
N VAL A 30 -1.25 -19.93 1.46
CA VAL A 30 0.18 -19.84 1.09
C VAL A 30 0.51 -18.43 0.57
N ARG A 31 -0.33 -17.86 -0.30
CA ARG A 31 -0.14 -16.48 -0.78
C ARG A 31 -0.19 -15.48 0.38
N GLN A 32 -1.21 -15.56 1.22
CA GLN A 32 -1.38 -14.69 2.40
C GLN A 32 -0.17 -14.77 3.34
N TYR A 33 0.28 -15.99 3.66
CA TYR A 33 1.42 -16.20 4.55
C TYR A 33 2.72 -15.68 3.94
N SER A 34 2.89 -15.82 2.62
CA SER A 34 4.03 -15.27 1.89
C SER A 34 4.11 -13.74 2.02
N ALA A 35 2.98 -13.03 1.92
CA ALA A 35 2.93 -11.58 2.16
C ALA A 35 3.37 -11.22 3.60
N VAL A 36 2.95 -12.01 4.59
CA VAL A 36 3.34 -11.81 6.00
C VAL A 36 4.83 -12.04 6.22
N LEU A 37 5.43 -13.06 5.59
CA LEU A 37 6.86 -13.32 5.69
C LEU A 37 7.69 -12.25 4.97
N LEU A 38 7.26 -11.80 3.79
CA LEU A 38 7.87 -10.68 3.08
C LEU A 38 7.85 -9.40 3.92
N LYS A 39 6.73 -9.12 4.60
CA LYS A 39 6.60 -8.00 5.53
C LYS A 39 7.71 -7.99 6.60
N ARG A 40 8.02 -9.16 7.17
CA ARG A 40 9.07 -9.31 8.19
C ARG A 40 10.46 -9.11 7.58
N LYS A 41 10.72 -9.74 6.43
CA LYS A 41 12.01 -9.68 5.73
C LYS A 41 12.36 -8.28 5.24
N LEU A 42 11.39 -7.54 4.72
CA LEU A 42 11.59 -6.21 4.12
C LEU A 42 11.37 -5.06 5.12
N SER A 43 11.14 -5.35 6.41
CA SER A 43 10.78 -4.33 7.40
C SER A 43 11.83 -3.23 7.59
N SER A 44 13.11 -3.54 7.37
CA SER A 44 14.24 -2.63 7.54
C SER A 44 14.72 -1.98 6.24
N SER A 45 14.32 -2.46 5.06
CA SER A 45 14.84 -2.01 3.77
C SER A 45 13.81 -1.22 2.97
N ASN A 46 14.30 -0.33 2.08
CA ASN A 46 13.46 0.17 1.00
C ASN A 46 13.21 -0.97 0.02
N PHE A 47 11.99 -1.07 -0.49
CA PHE A 47 11.63 -2.18 -1.37
C PHE A 47 12.29 -1.95 -2.74
N PRO A 48 13.00 -2.93 -3.31
CA PRO A 48 13.48 -2.85 -4.69
C PRO A 48 12.33 -2.61 -5.65
N ASP A 49 12.54 -1.83 -6.72
CA ASP A 49 11.49 -1.47 -7.68
C ASP A 49 10.86 -2.68 -8.37
N VAL A 50 11.65 -3.76 -8.57
CA VAL A 50 11.14 -5.05 -9.07
C VAL A 50 10.09 -5.64 -8.12
N ILE A 51 10.32 -5.59 -6.80
CA ILE A 51 9.36 -6.07 -5.80
C ILE A 51 8.15 -5.15 -5.76
N LYS A 52 8.36 -3.83 -5.76
CA LYS A 52 7.28 -2.84 -5.81
C LYS A 52 6.32 -3.10 -6.97
N ASN A 53 6.84 -3.16 -8.19
CA ASN A 53 6.03 -3.40 -9.39
C ASN A 53 5.35 -4.77 -9.35
N GLY A 54 6.07 -5.81 -8.90
CA GLY A 54 5.50 -7.14 -8.72
C GLY A 54 4.34 -7.17 -7.70
N LEU A 55 4.41 -6.38 -6.63
CA LEU A 55 3.32 -6.29 -5.64
C LEU A 55 2.08 -5.61 -6.22
N LEU A 56 2.25 -4.54 -7.01
CA LEU A 56 1.12 -3.87 -7.67
C LEU A 56 0.45 -4.78 -8.70
N GLU A 57 1.24 -5.49 -9.49
CA GLU A 57 0.73 -6.48 -10.45
C GLU A 57 0.04 -7.65 -9.76
N THR A 58 0.60 -8.15 -8.65
CA THR A 58 -0.02 -9.24 -7.89
C THR A 58 -1.34 -8.78 -7.26
N LEU A 59 -1.38 -7.56 -6.72
CA LEU A 59 -2.61 -7.00 -6.14
C LEU A 59 -3.73 -6.86 -7.18
N SER A 60 -3.42 -6.42 -8.40
CA SER A 60 -4.43 -6.21 -9.44
C SER A 60 -5.06 -7.50 -9.97
N LYS A 61 -4.38 -8.63 -9.78
CA LYS A 61 -4.83 -9.98 -10.20
C LYS A 61 -5.44 -10.79 -9.05
N GLU A 62 -5.29 -10.36 -7.80
CA GLU A 62 -5.71 -11.13 -6.64
C GLU A 62 -7.23 -11.11 -6.44
N SER A 63 -7.84 -12.30 -6.42
CA SER A 63 -9.28 -12.47 -6.22
C SER A 63 -9.65 -12.62 -4.74
N GLU A 64 -8.75 -13.12 -3.90
CA GLU A 64 -9.01 -13.41 -2.50
C GLU A 64 -8.81 -12.17 -1.62
N ARG A 65 -9.90 -11.67 -1.04
CA ARG A 65 -9.91 -10.41 -0.28
C ARG A 65 -8.93 -10.39 0.89
N SER A 66 -8.74 -11.52 1.56
CA SER A 66 -7.80 -11.68 2.68
C SER A 66 -6.33 -11.58 2.23
N VAL A 67 -6.03 -12.15 1.05
CA VAL A 67 -4.70 -12.08 0.44
C VAL A 67 -4.44 -10.66 -0.07
N ALA A 68 -5.39 -10.08 -0.80
CA ALA A 68 -5.31 -8.71 -1.30
C ALA A 68 -5.08 -7.71 -0.15
N LYS A 69 -5.78 -7.88 0.99
CA LYS A 69 -5.53 -7.07 2.19
C LYS A 69 -4.10 -7.21 2.71
N SER A 70 -3.56 -8.43 2.71
CA SER A 70 -2.19 -8.69 3.18
C SER A 70 -1.13 -8.09 2.25
N ILE A 71 -1.38 -8.11 0.92
CA ILE A 71 -0.56 -7.42 -0.08
C ILE A 71 -0.64 -5.90 0.10
N ALA A 72 -1.84 -5.34 0.29
CA ALA A 72 -2.02 -3.92 0.53
C ALA A 72 -1.28 -3.43 1.79
N ILE A 73 -1.31 -4.20 2.88
CA ILE A 73 -0.53 -3.91 4.09
C ILE A 73 0.98 -3.92 3.80
N LEU A 74 1.44 -4.87 2.97
CA LEU A 74 2.85 -4.94 2.57
C LEU A 74 3.25 -3.73 1.72
N ILE A 75 2.41 -3.32 0.77
CA ILE A 75 2.59 -2.10 -0.03
C ILE A 75 2.68 -0.87 0.88
N ALA A 76 1.75 -0.72 1.83
CA ALA A 76 1.76 0.39 2.79
C ALA A 76 3.03 0.45 3.64
N MET A 77 3.70 -0.68 3.88
CA MET A 77 5.01 -0.66 4.53
C MET A 77 6.12 -0.15 3.63
N GLY A 78 6.07 -0.46 2.33
CA GLY A 78 7.02 0.05 1.35
C GLY A 78 6.94 1.57 1.20
N THR A 79 5.76 2.17 1.33
CA THR A 79 5.58 3.64 1.20
C THR A 79 6.21 4.42 2.36
N LYS A 80 6.37 3.82 3.55
CA LYS A 80 7.06 4.45 4.69
C LYS A 80 8.54 4.72 4.44
N LYS A 81 9.13 4.11 3.40
CA LYS A 81 10.57 4.16 3.13
C LYS A 81 10.94 5.11 2.02
N GLY A 82 9.97 5.76 1.37
CA GLY A 82 10.21 6.74 0.32
C GLY A 82 9.04 6.87 -0.64
N PRO A 83 9.13 7.81 -1.58
CA PRO A 83 8.11 7.99 -2.61
C PRO A 83 7.95 6.73 -3.45
N TRP A 84 6.71 6.47 -3.87
CA TRP A 84 6.36 5.37 -4.76
C TRP A 84 5.40 5.87 -5.84
N PRO A 85 5.92 6.51 -6.90
CA PRO A 85 5.11 7.13 -7.95
C PRO A 85 4.15 6.17 -8.64
N GLU A 86 4.57 4.93 -8.86
CA GLU A 86 3.76 3.89 -9.51
C GLU A 86 2.51 3.54 -8.68
N LEU A 87 2.61 3.57 -7.35
CA LEU A 87 1.45 3.40 -6.47
C LEU A 87 0.50 4.60 -6.57
N ASN A 88 1.03 5.83 -6.67
CA ASN A 88 0.18 7.01 -6.86
C ASN A 88 -0.57 6.94 -8.19
N ALA A 89 0.11 6.60 -9.28
CA ALA A 89 -0.51 6.40 -10.59
C ALA A 89 -1.56 5.27 -10.58
N PHE A 90 -1.28 4.17 -9.87
CA PHE A 90 -2.23 3.07 -9.66
C PHE A 90 -3.51 3.57 -8.98
N ILE A 91 -3.38 4.37 -7.92
CA ILE A 91 -4.51 4.96 -7.19
C ILE A 91 -5.28 5.96 -8.05
N GLU A 92 -4.59 6.88 -8.73
CA GLU A 92 -5.21 7.91 -9.56
C GLU A 92 -6.03 7.30 -10.71
N THR A 93 -5.49 6.26 -11.34
CA THR A 93 -6.18 5.49 -12.38
C THR A 93 -7.45 4.84 -11.83
N GLY A 94 -7.35 4.20 -10.66
CA GLY A 94 -8.46 3.53 -10.02
C GLY A 94 -9.58 4.47 -9.55
N LEU A 95 -9.25 5.69 -9.11
CA LEU A 95 -10.23 6.72 -8.72
C LEU A 95 -10.92 7.40 -9.92
N SER A 96 -10.32 7.32 -11.10
CA SER A 96 -10.84 7.98 -12.32
C SER A 96 -11.66 7.05 -13.22
N GLY A 97 -11.58 5.73 -13.01
CA GLY A 97 -12.33 4.74 -13.77
C GLY A 97 -13.41 4.04 -12.95
N ASP A 98 -13.88 2.90 -13.46
CA ASP A 98 -14.94 2.08 -12.84
C ASP A 98 -14.49 1.37 -11.54
N GLY A 99 -13.19 1.41 -11.25
CA GLY A 99 -12.55 0.76 -10.09
C GLY A 99 -12.60 1.56 -8.79
N ILE A 100 -13.40 2.63 -8.69
CA ILE A 100 -13.36 3.56 -7.56
C ILE A 100 -13.56 2.88 -6.20
N GLY A 101 -14.48 1.90 -6.11
CA GLY A 101 -14.75 1.21 -4.83
C GLY A 101 -13.60 0.33 -4.35
N GLN A 102 -12.96 -0.41 -5.26
CA GLN A 102 -11.77 -1.19 -4.95
C GLN A 102 -10.61 -0.28 -4.55
N THR A 103 -10.49 0.88 -5.21
CA THR A 103 -9.44 1.85 -4.92
C THR A 103 -9.65 2.53 -3.57
N LEU A 104 -10.89 2.92 -3.24
CA LEU A 104 -11.23 3.47 -1.91
C LEU A 104 -10.98 2.44 -0.81
N TRP A 105 -11.30 1.17 -1.04
CA TRP A 105 -10.92 0.10 -0.12
C TRP A 105 -9.42 0.03 0.08
N LEU A 106 -8.64 0.00 -1.01
CA LEU A 106 -7.18 -0.06 -0.94
C LEU A 106 -6.63 1.10 -0.12
N ILE A 107 -7.03 2.34 -0.44
CA ILE A 107 -6.63 3.54 0.30
C ILE A 107 -7.00 3.39 1.79
N SER A 108 -8.18 2.85 2.11
CA SER A 108 -8.58 2.63 3.50
C SER A 108 -7.64 1.67 4.23
N VAL A 109 -7.13 0.63 3.57
CA VAL A 109 -6.13 -0.29 4.14
C VAL A 109 -4.76 0.37 4.24
N LEU A 110 -4.33 1.09 3.20
CA LEU A 110 -3.05 1.82 3.23
C LEU A 110 -3.01 2.81 4.39
N SER A 111 -4.10 3.54 4.62
CA SER A 111 -4.23 4.53 5.70
C SER A 111 -4.15 3.93 7.10
N GLU A 112 -4.47 2.64 7.30
CA GLU A 112 -4.30 1.98 8.61
C GLU A 112 -2.82 1.84 8.99
N VAL A 113 -1.95 1.73 7.98
CA VAL A 113 -0.53 1.42 8.18
C VAL A 113 0.32 2.66 8.00
N ALA A 114 0.10 3.42 6.93
CA ALA A 114 0.87 4.61 6.54
C ALA A 114 -0.07 5.80 6.26
N PRO A 115 -0.78 6.32 7.28
CA PRO A 115 -1.69 7.46 7.12
C PRO A 115 -1.00 8.71 6.57
N GLU A 116 0.28 8.91 6.87
CA GLU A 116 1.12 10.02 6.38
C GLU A 116 1.33 10.00 4.86
N PHE A 117 1.19 8.84 4.21
CA PHE A 117 1.34 8.73 2.76
C PHE A 117 0.08 9.15 1.99
N ILE A 118 -1.06 9.27 2.67
CA ILE A 118 -2.35 9.48 2.01
C ILE A 118 -2.57 10.97 1.73
N PRO A 119 -2.62 11.42 0.45
CA PRO A 119 -2.77 12.83 0.12
C PRO A 119 -4.24 13.27 0.25
N VAL A 120 -4.70 13.48 1.48
CA VAL A 120 -6.11 13.74 1.82
C VAL A 120 -6.74 14.85 0.99
N ALA A 121 -6.03 15.95 0.75
CA ALA A 121 -6.54 17.10 -0.01
C ALA A 121 -7.02 16.72 -1.42
N ASN A 122 -6.31 15.80 -2.08
CA ASN A 122 -6.63 15.37 -3.44
C ASN A 122 -7.76 14.33 -3.46
N LEU A 123 -7.95 13.62 -2.35
CA LEU A 123 -8.91 12.51 -2.24
C LEU A 123 -10.30 12.95 -1.79
N VAL A 124 -10.42 14.03 -1.01
CA VAL A 124 -11.70 14.51 -0.46
C VAL A 124 -12.79 14.72 -1.53
N PRO A 125 -12.52 15.36 -2.69
CA PRO A 125 -13.55 15.51 -3.73
C PRO A 125 -14.10 14.16 -4.21
N LYS A 126 -13.20 13.20 -4.48
CA LYS A 126 -13.56 11.85 -4.92
C LYS A 126 -14.31 11.05 -3.84
N MET A 127 -13.89 11.18 -2.60
CA MET A 127 -14.56 10.55 -1.45
C MET A 127 -15.96 11.11 -1.22
N LYS A 128 -16.17 12.40 -1.48
CA LYS A 128 -17.49 13.05 -1.38
C LYS A 128 -18.43 12.55 -2.48
N GLU A 129 -17.94 12.46 -3.71
CA GLU A 129 -18.70 11.92 -4.86
C GLU A 129 -19.12 10.46 -4.62
N SER A 130 -18.28 9.68 -3.92
CA SER A 130 -18.51 8.27 -3.68
C SER A 130 -19.47 7.95 -2.53
N LEU A 131 -19.90 8.94 -1.74
CA LEU A 131 -20.82 8.76 -0.59
C LEU A 131 -22.20 8.24 -0.97
N SER A 132 -22.59 8.34 -2.25
CA SER A 132 -23.85 7.78 -2.77
C SER A 132 -23.90 6.26 -2.68
N ASN A 133 -22.74 5.59 -2.67
CA ASN A 133 -22.62 4.16 -2.44
C ASN A 133 -22.18 3.90 -0.98
N PRO A 134 -22.95 3.14 -0.18
CA PRO A 134 -22.63 2.91 1.24
C PRO A 134 -21.28 2.25 1.50
N GLU A 135 -20.84 1.31 0.67
CA GLU A 135 -19.55 0.64 0.83
C GLU A 135 -18.39 1.61 0.56
N ASN A 136 -18.51 2.39 -0.51
CA ASN A 136 -17.54 3.44 -0.81
C ASN A 136 -17.49 4.50 0.30
N GLY A 137 -18.66 4.90 0.81
CA GLY A 137 -18.79 5.82 1.94
C GLY A 137 -18.10 5.28 3.19
N PHE A 138 -18.24 3.99 3.50
CA PHE A 138 -17.54 3.35 4.61
C PHE A 138 -16.01 3.47 4.46
N TYR A 139 -15.45 3.12 3.30
CA TYR A 139 -14.00 3.22 3.08
C TYR A 139 -13.48 4.66 3.07
N SER A 140 -14.26 5.62 2.55
CA SER A 140 -13.98 7.05 2.60
C SER A 140 -13.88 7.55 4.05
N ILE A 141 -14.91 7.27 4.87
CA ILE A 141 -14.95 7.69 6.28
C ILE A 141 -13.79 7.05 7.06
N LYS A 142 -13.55 5.75 6.84
CA LYS A 142 -12.46 5.03 7.48
C LYS A 142 -11.09 5.62 7.14
N THR A 143 -10.85 5.92 5.86
CA THR A 143 -9.63 6.61 5.44
C THR A 143 -9.46 7.94 6.15
N LEU A 144 -10.50 8.79 6.15
CA LEU A 144 -10.48 10.09 6.80
C LEU A 144 -10.23 9.98 8.31
N THR A 145 -10.74 8.92 8.95
CA THR A 145 -10.54 8.65 10.38
C THR A 145 -9.09 8.31 10.68
N ASN A 146 -8.46 7.49 9.84
CA ASN A 146 -7.07 7.07 10.02
C ASN A 146 -6.06 8.22 9.81
N VAL A 147 -6.35 9.14 8.88
CA VAL A 147 -5.44 10.26 8.51
C VAL A 147 -5.65 11.53 9.34
N LEU A 148 -6.76 11.65 10.07
CA LEU A 148 -7.06 12.86 10.85
C LEU A 148 -5.97 13.22 11.88
N PRO A 149 -5.36 12.26 12.62
CA PRO A 149 -4.31 12.58 13.58
C PRO A 149 -3.09 13.24 12.91
N SER A 150 -2.55 12.65 11.85
CA SER A 150 -1.36 13.16 11.14
C SER A 150 -1.62 14.52 10.48
N ALA A 151 -2.79 14.69 9.84
CA ALA A 151 -3.17 15.98 9.24
C ALA A 151 -3.32 17.11 10.28
N SER A 152 -3.68 16.78 11.52
CA SER A 152 -3.78 17.75 12.60
C SER A 152 -2.41 18.21 13.11
N GLU A 153 -1.41 17.32 13.07
CA GLU A 153 -0.04 17.59 13.50
C GLU A 153 0.71 18.48 12.48
N GLU A 154 0.57 18.19 11.18
CA GLU A 154 1.13 19.03 10.11
C GLU A 154 0.64 20.49 10.20
N ARG A 155 -0.68 20.69 10.39
CA ARG A 155 -1.26 22.03 10.56
C ARG A 155 -0.72 22.77 11.79
N ARG A 156 -0.42 22.05 12.87
CA ARG A 156 0.17 22.64 14.09
C ARG A 156 1.64 22.99 13.88
N ALA A 157 2.41 22.16 13.17
CA ALA A 157 3.80 22.43 12.84
C ALA A 157 3.93 23.68 11.96
N SER A 158 3.16 23.80 10.89
CA SER A 158 3.18 24.96 9.98
C SER A 158 2.81 26.29 10.64
N ARG A 159 2.04 26.26 11.73
CA ARG A 159 1.69 27.46 12.52
C ARG A 159 2.76 27.88 13.53
N ARG A 160 3.71 27.00 13.85
CA ARG A 160 4.83 27.30 14.78
C ARG A 160 6.05 27.85 14.05
N SER A 161 6.14 27.63 12.75
CA SER A 161 7.24 28.09 11.88
C SER A 161 6.92 29.39 11.11
N ALA A 162 5.76 30.00 11.36
CA ALA A 162 5.32 31.30 10.83
C ALA A 162 5.23 32.31 11.97
#